data_AF-A0A068V2C9-F1
#
_entry.id   AF-A0A068V2C9-F1
#
_cell.length_a   1.000
_cell.length_b   1.000
_cell.length_c   1.000
_cell.angle_alpha   90.00
_cell.angle_beta   90.00
_cell.angle_gamma   90.00
#
_symmetry.space_group_name_H-M   'P 1'
#
loop_
_entity.id
_entity.type
_entity.pdbx_description
1 polymer ?
#
loop_
_entity_poly.entity_id
_entity_poly.type
_entity_poly.pdbx_seq_one_letter_code
_entity_poly.pdbx_strand_id
1 'polypeptide(L)'
;MNKEGITQIDPLIIAQASLQSAVPVESSSIDVAVVISKSSEFPNDALFLEISRILKPGGTVLVHLTSQSTPLQETKSSLERKLLLAGLLDVKSSEAGQSFGI
;
A
#
# COMPACT_ATOMS: atom_id res chain seq x y z
N MET A 1 16.51 -31.34 14.19
CA MET A 1 16.77 -30.84 12.81
C MET A 1 15.44 -30.30 12.32
N ASN A 2 15.23 -29.00 12.50
CA ASN A 2 13.92 -28.39 12.33
C ASN A 2 13.85 -27.94 10.87
N LYS A 3 12.98 -28.55 10.08
CA LYS A 3 12.67 -28.09 8.73
C LYS A 3 11.97 -26.74 8.89
N GLU A 4 12.68 -25.66 8.61
CA GLU A 4 12.07 -24.34 8.44
C GLU A 4 11.00 -24.50 7.37
N GLY A 5 9.74 -24.54 7.83
CA GLY A 5 8.59 -24.71 6.96
C GLY A 5 8.53 -23.50 6.04
N ILE A 6 8.74 -23.74 4.75
CA ILE A 6 8.50 -22.75 3.70
C ILE A 6 7.04 -22.31 3.81
N THR A 7 6.79 -21.13 4.38
CA THR A 7 5.46 -20.52 4.39
C THR A 7 5.08 -20.20 2.96
N GLN A 8 4.14 -20.96 2.40
CA GLN A 8 3.56 -20.68 1.10
C GLN A 8 2.74 -19.38 1.19
N ILE A 9 3.08 -18.40 0.35
CA ILE A 9 2.35 -17.13 0.22
C ILE A 9 1.46 -17.22 -1.01
N ASP A 10 0.18 -16.88 -0.87
CA ASP A 10 -0.80 -16.82 -1.97
C ASP A 10 -1.35 -15.38 -2.11
N PRO A 11 -0.70 -14.51 -2.89
CA PRO A 11 -1.08 -13.11 -2.97
C PRO A 11 -2.26 -12.88 -3.95
N LEU A 12 -3.25 -12.09 -3.54
CA LEU A 12 -4.25 -11.56 -4.46
C LEU A 12 -3.68 -10.35 -5.21
N ILE A 13 -3.52 -10.48 -6.53
CA ILE A 13 -3.00 -9.42 -7.40
C ILE A 13 -4.17 -8.73 -8.11
N ILE A 14 -4.28 -7.41 -7.94
CA ILE A 14 -5.26 -6.56 -8.61
C ILE A 14 -4.54 -5.48 -9.40
N ALA A 15 -4.80 -5.41 -10.71
CA ALA A 15 -4.25 -4.39 -11.59
C ALA A 15 -5.37 -3.44 -12.02
N GLN A 16 -5.34 -2.20 -11.53
CA GLN A 16 -6.33 -1.18 -11.85
C GLN A 16 -5.67 0.19 -11.99
N ALA A 17 -6.20 1.03 -12.88
CA ALA A 17 -5.79 2.43 -13.04
C ALA A 17 -6.69 3.41 -12.27
N SER A 18 -7.85 2.94 -11.81
CA SER A 18 -8.76 3.64 -10.92
C SER A 18 -9.62 2.64 -10.14
N LEU A 19 -10.21 3.08 -9.03
CA LEU A 19 -11.20 2.30 -8.31
C LEU A 19 -12.56 2.44 -9.01
N GLN A 20 -12.96 1.41 -9.77
CA GLN A 20 -14.23 1.39 -10.50
C GLN A 20 -15.38 0.84 -9.65
N SER A 21 -15.06 -0.04 -8.71
CA SER A 21 -15.97 -0.67 -7.74
C SER A 21 -15.18 -1.09 -6.51
N ALA A 22 -15.87 -1.52 -5.46
CA ALA A 22 -15.24 -2.15 -4.30
C ALA A 22 -14.33 -3.31 -4.72
N VAL A 23 -13.24 -3.48 -3.98
CA VAL A 23 -12.31 -4.60 -4.13
C VAL A 23 -13.03 -5.88 -3.71
N PRO A 24 -12.92 -7.00 -4.47
CA PRO A 24 -13.64 -8.25 -4.21
C PRO A 24 -13.03 -9.03 -3.04
N VAL A 25 -12.89 -8.37 -1.90
CA VAL A 25 -12.25 -8.87 -0.68
C VAL A 25 -13.14 -8.49 0.49
N GLU A 26 -13.35 -9.45 1.40
CA GLU A 26 -14.15 -9.24 2.61
C GLU A 26 -13.48 -8.21 3.52
N SER A 27 -14.29 -7.47 4.28
CA SER A 27 -13.77 -6.50 5.25
C SER A 27 -12.98 -7.22 6.34
N SER A 28 -11.89 -6.62 6.83
CA SER A 28 -11.07 -7.17 7.91
C SER A 28 -10.58 -8.62 7.65
N SER A 29 -10.09 -8.89 6.44
CA SER A 29 -9.60 -10.22 6.04
C SER A 29 -8.12 -10.23 5.67
N ILE A 30 -7.51 -9.07 5.39
CA ILE A 30 -6.14 -8.94 4.91
C ILE A 30 -5.21 -8.44 6.01
N ASP A 31 -4.05 -9.10 6.17
CA ASP A 31 -3.00 -8.68 7.10
C ASP A 31 -2.09 -7.60 6.50
N VAL A 32 -1.75 -7.73 5.20
CA VAL A 32 -0.84 -6.82 4.50
C VAL A 32 -1.38 -6.46 3.12
N ALA A 33 -1.46 -5.16 2.83
CA ALA A 33 -1.77 -4.63 1.51
C ALA A 33 -0.55 -3.94 0.90
N VAL A 34 -0.27 -4.19 -0.38
CA VAL A 34 0.84 -3.55 -1.12
C VAL A 34 0.29 -2.79 -2.31
N VAL A 35 0.60 -1.50 -2.39
CA VAL A 35 0.16 -0.59 -3.44
C VAL A 35 1.37 -0.11 -4.22
N ILE A 36 1.39 -0.37 -5.53
CA ILE A 36 2.45 0.05 -6.43
C ILE A 36 1.84 0.92 -7.51
N SER A 37 2.33 2.15 -7.69
CA SER A 37 1.81 3.05 -8.73
C SER A 37 2.89 3.92 -9.37
N LYS A 38 2.70 4.20 -10.66
CA LYS A 38 3.47 5.17 -11.43
C LYS A 38 2.87 6.57 -11.40
N SER A 39 1.61 6.71 -10.98
CA SER A 39 0.88 7.97 -10.96
C SER A 39 0.96 8.63 -9.58
N SER A 40 0.96 9.96 -9.54
CA SER A 40 0.70 10.72 -8.32
C SER A 40 -0.80 10.92 -8.05
N GLU A 41 -1.65 10.74 -9.07
CA GLU A 41 -3.11 10.88 -8.97
C GLU A 41 -3.80 9.59 -8.49
N PHE A 42 -3.12 8.45 -8.63
CA PHE A 42 -3.55 7.15 -8.13
C PHE A 42 -2.35 6.49 -7.44
N PRO A 43 -2.48 5.94 -6.22
CA PRO A 43 -3.70 5.68 -5.45
C PRO A 43 -4.40 6.95 -4.91
N ASN A 44 -5.73 6.93 -4.92
CA ASN A 44 -6.57 8.03 -4.45
C ASN A 44 -7.24 7.71 -3.10
N ASP A 45 -7.97 8.69 -2.56
CA ASP A 45 -8.56 8.60 -1.21
C ASP A 45 -9.57 7.44 -1.11
N ALA A 46 -10.35 7.21 -2.17
CA ALA A 46 -11.30 6.12 -2.25
C ALA A 46 -10.61 4.75 -2.16
N LEU A 47 -9.46 4.58 -2.82
CA LEU A 47 -8.68 3.35 -2.70
C LEU A 47 -8.15 3.16 -1.27
N PHE A 48 -7.67 4.22 -0.62
CA PHE A 48 -7.17 4.09 0.75
C PHE A 48 -8.28 3.76 1.76
N LEU A 49 -9.49 4.28 1.57
CA LEU A 49 -10.66 3.88 2.35
C LEU A 49 -10.98 2.39 2.14
N GLU A 50 -10.90 1.93 0.90
CA GLU A 50 -11.15 0.53 0.58
C GLU A 50 -10.07 -0.41 1.15
N ILE A 51 -8.81 0.03 1.13
CA ILE A 51 -7.70 -0.68 1.79
C ILE A 51 -7.94 -0.74 3.30
N SER A 52 -8.32 0.37 3.93
CA SER A 52 -8.66 0.43 5.35
C SER A 52 -9.78 -0.56 5.71
N ARG A 53 -10.81 -0.69 4.84
CA ARG A 53 -11.90 -1.65 5.00
C ARG A 53 -11.44 -3.11 4.99
N ILE A 54 -10.57 -3.49 4.04
CA ILE A 54 -10.15 -4.91 3.88
C ILE A 54 -9.11 -5.33 4.90
N LEU A 55 -8.35 -4.38 5.45
CA LEU A 55 -7.33 -4.66 6.46
C LEU A 55 -7.96 -5.08 7.79
N LYS A 56 -7.37 -6.09 8.42
CA LYS A 56 -7.66 -6.41 9.82
C LYS A 56 -7.21 -5.27 10.74
N PRO A 57 -7.76 -5.15 11.95
CA PRO A 57 -7.16 -4.31 12.99
C PRO A 57 -5.68 -4.65 13.19
N GLY A 58 -4.80 -3.63 13.11
CA GLY A 58 -3.35 -3.82 13.17
C GLY A 58 -2.70 -4.28 11.84
N GLY A 59 -3.47 -4.39 10.76
CA GLY A 59 -2.97 -4.67 9.43
C GLY A 59 -2.07 -3.55 8.90
N THR A 60 -1.22 -3.88 7.93
CA THR A 60 -0.21 -2.97 7.39
C THR A 60 -0.46 -2.66 5.92
N VAL A 61 -0.23 -1.42 5.51
CA VAL A 61 -0.16 -1.03 4.09
C VAL A 61 1.25 -0.58 3.72
N LEU A 62 1.74 -1.03 2.58
CA LEU A 62 2.98 -0.58 1.96
C LEU A 62 2.65 0.14 0.66
N VAL A 63 3.10 1.39 0.52
CA VAL A 63 2.86 2.19 -0.69
C VAL A 63 4.18 2.51 -1.36
N HIS A 64 4.32 2.10 -2.62
CA HIS A 64 5.47 2.39 -3.46
C HIS A 64 5.05 3.20 -4.68
N LEU A 65 5.44 4.48 -4.71
CA LEU A 65 5.25 5.35 -5.86
C LEU A 65 6.55 5.40 -6.67
N THR A 66 6.48 5.01 -7.93
CA THR A 66 7.65 4.98 -8.83
C THR A 66 7.80 6.28 -9.64
N SER A 67 6.87 7.24 -9.50
CA SER A 67 6.88 8.49 -10.26
C SER A 67 7.93 9.46 -9.74
N GLN A 68 8.69 10.08 -10.65
CA GLN A 68 9.70 11.11 -10.33
C GLN A 68 9.26 12.52 -10.72
N SER A 69 8.05 12.69 -11.26
CA SER A 69 7.62 13.94 -11.93
C SER A 69 7.18 15.07 -11.00
N THR A 70 6.98 14.79 -9.71
CA THR A 70 6.50 15.75 -8.71
C THR A 70 7.57 15.96 -7.64
N PRO A 71 7.66 17.13 -7.00
CA PRO A 71 8.57 17.34 -5.87
C PRO A 71 8.32 16.25 -4.83
N LEU A 72 9.34 15.44 -4.56
CA LEU A 72 9.22 14.25 -3.69
C LEU A 72 8.58 14.58 -2.34
N GLN A 73 8.81 15.79 -1.82
CA GLN A 73 8.24 16.25 -0.54
C GLN A 73 6.75 16.59 -0.60
N GLU A 74 6.28 17.20 -1.69
CA GLU A 74 4.85 17.48 -1.87
C GLU A 74 4.06 16.18 -2.03
N THR A 75 4.61 15.22 -2.75
CA THR A 75 4.02 13.89 -2.93
C THR A 75 4.00 13.08 -1.64
N LYS A 76 5.06 13.18 -0.82
CA LYS A 76 5.11 12.53 0.52
C LYS A 76 4.05 13.09 1.46
N SER A 77 3.98 14.42 1.64
CA SER A 77 3.02 15.06 2.55
C SER A 77 1.56 14.83 2.13
N SER A 78 1.28 14.87 0.82
CA SER A 78 -0.04 14.55 0.28
C SER A 78 -0.41 13.09 0.54
N LEU A 79 0.50 12.15 0.28
CA LEU A 79 0.28 10.72 0.54
C LEU A 79 0.06 10.44 2.02
N GLU A 80 0.90 10.98 2.90
CA GLU A 80 0.77 10.83 4.35
C GLU A 80 -0.60 11.32 4.84
N ARG A 81 -1.04 12.50 4.37
CA ARG A 81 -2.37 13.02 4.68
C ARG A 81 -3.48 12.06 4.23
N LYS A 82 -3.40 11.49 3.03
CA LYS A 82 -4.40 10.54 2.53
C LYS A 82 -4.48 9.28 3.38
N LEU A 83 -3.34 8.74 3.80
CA LEU A 83 -3.26 7.57 4.67
C LEU A 83 -3.88 7.86 6.05
N LEU A 84 -3.51 8.99 6.67
CA LEU A 84 -4.06 9.41 7.97
C LEU A 84 -5.58 9.60 7.92
N LEU A 85 -6.09 10.23 6.85
CA LEU A 85 -7.55 10.42 6.66
C LEU A 85 -8.30 9.10 6.43
N ALA A 86 -7.63 8.06 5.94
CA ALA A 86 -8.20 6.72 5.81
C ALA A 86 -8.16 5.91 7.13
N GLY A 87 -7.67 6.49 8.23
CA GLY A 87 -7.56 5.86 9.54
C GLY A 87 -6.30 5.02 9.74
N LEU A 88 -5.33 5.12 8.82
CA LEU A 88 -4.04 4.44 8.95
C LEU A 88 -3.11 5.29 9.83
N LEU A 89 -2.36 4.63 10.71
CA LEU A 89 -1.48 5.27 11.70
C LEU A 89 -0.02 4.91 11.41
N ASP A 90 0.90 5.54 12.15
CA ASP A 90 2.34 5.25 12.11
C ASP A 90 2.96 5.32 10.69
N VAL A 91 2.50 6.29 9.89
CA VAL A 91 3.00 6.48 8.52
C VAL A 91 4.48 6.84 8.56
N LYS A 92 5.30 6.02 7.90
CA LYS A 92 6.74 6.22 7.75
C LYS A 92 7.09 6.29 6.29
N SER A 93 7.82 7.33 5.89
CA SER A 93 8.39 7.43 4.55
C SER A 93 9.85 6.94 4.57
N SER A 94 10.22 6.07 3.63
CA SER A 94 11.62 5.75 3.34
C SER A 94 12.00 6.31 1.99
N GLU A 95 13.18 6.91 1.88
CA GLU A 95 13.75 7.25 0.58
C GLU A 95 14.34 5.96 0.00
N ALA A 96 13.75 5.45 -1.08
CA ALA A 96 14.35 4.35 -1.83
C ALA A 96 15.58 4.89 -2.56
N GLY A 97 16.70 4.89 -1.85
CA GLY A 97 17.98 5.41 -2.31
C GLY A 97 19.13 4.68 -1.64
N GLN A 98 19.13 3.35 -1.69
CA GLN A 98 20.33 2.51 -1.64
C GLN A 98 19.96 1.08 -2.04
N SER A 99 20.58 0.62 -3.12
CA SER A 99 20.46 -0.73 -3.68
C SER A 99 20.73 -1.79 -2.61
N PHE A 100 19.85 -2.79 -2.49
CA PHE A 100 20.26 -4.09 -1.99
C PHE A 100 20.88 -4.85 -3.18
N GLY A 101 22.19 -4.66 -3.36
CA GLY A 101 22.99 -5.46 -4.28
C GLY A 101 23.34 -6.80 -3.62
N ILE A 102 23.36 -7.85 -4.45
CA ILE A 102 23.98 -9.14 -4.13
C ILE A 102 25.50 -9.00 -4.27
#